data_AF-K1U3P4-F1
#
_entry.id   AF-K1U3P4-F1
#
_cell.length_a   1.000
_cell.length_b   1.000
_cell.length_c   1.000
_cell.angle_alpha   90.00
_cell.angle_beta   90.00
_cell.angle_gamma   90.00
#
_symmetry.space_group_name_H-M   'P 1'
#
loop_
_entity.id
_entity.type
_entity.pdbx_description
1 polymer ?
#
loop_
_entity_poly.entity_id
_entity_poly.type
_entity_poly.pdbx_seq_one_letter_code
_entity_poly.pdbx_strand_id
1 'polypeptide(L)'
;MCGDFFGEQDTLAHFSPLFLKHYNQAFHFPGGHTPTEQEVKTWYAPLAQKMLMEFSAKEERYFQHFKGGKYKFIHSAFDSETQERMVVYQALYGDQAYWVRPEDMFFGKVTRDGRTFNRFTEIDKF
;
A
#
# COMPACT_ATOMS: atom_id res chain seq x y z
N MET A 1 4.04 -1.17 4.04
CA MET A 1 3.65 0.21 4.39
C MET A 1 4.29 1.14 3.36
N CYS A 2 3.67 2.29 3.03
CA CYS A 2 4.25 3.28 2.11
C CYS A 2 4.53 4.54 2.92
N GLY A 3 5.75 5.06 2.84
CA GLY A 3 6.21 6.28 3.51
C GLY A 3 7.21 6.98 2.59
N ASP A 4 7.32 8.30 2.74
CA ASP A 4 8.17 9.13 1.88
C ASP A 4 9.07 10.06 2.71
N PHE A 5 10.14 10.56 2.10
CA PHE A 5 11.15 11.42 2.73
C PHE A 5 11.00 12.86 2.25
N PHE A 6 11.00 13.79 3.20
CA PHE A 6 10.87 15.23 2.92
C PHE A 6 12.02 16.01 3.55
N GLY A 7 12.75 16.75 2.72
CA GLY A 7 13.76 17.68 3.20
C GLY A 7 13.08 18.87 3.91
N GLU A 8 13.52 19.21 5.11
CA GLU A 8 12.96 20.37 5.85
C GLU A 8 13.24 21.71 5.15
N GLN A 9 14.25 21.75 4.27
CA GLN A 9 14.63 22.92 3.47
C GLN A 9 14.19 22.78 2.01
N ASP A 10 13.36 21.77 1.70
CA ASP A 10 12.78 21.61 0.37
C ASP A 10 11.79 22.76 0.09
N THR A 11 12.05 23.53 -0.97
CA THR A 11 11.22 24.65 -1.43
C THR A 11 10.45 24.33 -2.71
N LEU A 12 10.63 23.13 -3.26
CA LEU A 12 10.06 22.68 -4.53
C LEU A 12 8.91 21.69 -4.31
N ALA A 13 9.08 20.72 -3.42
CA ALA A 13 8.12 19.62 -3.22
C ALA A 13 7.46 19.66 -1.83
N HIS A 14 6.43 20.49 -1.68
CA HIS A 14 5.62 20.57 -0.46
C HIS A 14 4.46 19.55 -0.43
N PHE A 15 4.72 18.30 -0.79
CA PHE A 15 3.67 17.26 -0.91
C PHE A 15 3.40 16.49 0.39
N SER A 16 4.18 16.67 1.45
CA SER A 16 4.00 15.95 2.72
C SER A 16 2.55 16.00 3.26
N PRO A 17 1.87 17.17 3.31
CA PRO A 17 0.48 17.23 3.77
C PRO A 17 -0.51 16.46 2.87
N LEU A 18 -0.24 16.40 1.56
CA LEU A 18 -1.06 15.63 0.61
C LEU A 18 -0.79 14.13 0.75
N PHE A 19 0.48 13.76 0.87
CA PHE A 19 0.94 12.38 1.06
C PHE A 19 0.32 11.76 2.32
N LEU A 20 0.30 12.52 3.42
CA LEU A 20 -0.28 12.08 4.69
C LEU A 20 -1.81 11.87 4.66
N LYS A 21 -2.51 12.27 3.59
CA LYS A 21 -3.93 11.92 3.40
C LYS A 21 -4.12 10.45 3.01
N HIS A 22 -3.12 9.86 2.37
CA HIS A 22 -3.19 8.50 1.81
C HIS A 22 -2.27 7.53 2.56
N TYR A 23 -1.24 8.05 3.20
CA TYR A 23 -0.21 7.29 3.86
C TYR A 23 0.02 7.80 5.29
N ASN A 24 0.45 6.90 6.15
CA ASN A 24 0.44 7.08 7.60
C ASN A 24 1.83 7.44 8.17
N GLN A 25 2.86 7.53 7.33
CA GLN A 25 4.22 7.85 7.75
C GLN A 25 4.88 8.82 6.77
N ALA A 26 5.47 9.88 7.29
CA ALA A 26 6.36 10.78 6.55
C ALA A 26 7.61 11.00 7.41
N PHE A 27 8.79 10.99 6.77
CA PHE A 27 10.07 11.14 7.45
C PHE A 27 10.74 12.42 7.00
N HIS A 28 11.31 13.16 7.94
CA HIS A 28 11.93 14.45 7.68
C HIS A 28 13.43 14.41 7.98
N PHE A 29 14.22 15.16 7.21
CA PHE A 29 15.66 15.30 7.41
C PHE A 29 16.13 16.73 7.09
N PRO A 30 17.25 17.19 7.68
CA PRO A 30 17.71 18.56 7.55
C PRO A 30 18.44 18.79 6.21
N GLY A 31 17.72 18.68 5.10
CA GLY A 31 18.26 18.87 3.75
C GLY A 31 17.24 19.44 2.76
N GLY A 32 17.70 19.65 1.52
CA GLY A 32 16.89 20.20 0.42
C GLY A 32 16.14 19.14 -0.40
N HIS A 33 15.59 19.56 -1.54
CA HIS A 33 14.82 18.68 -2.45
C HIS A 33 15.64 17.51 -3.00
N THR A 34 16.88 17.78 -3.40
CA THR A 34 17.82 16.78 -3.88
C THR A 34 18.83 16.49 -2.77
N PRO A 35 18.77 15.31 -2.13
CA PRO A 35 19.70 14.98 -1.08
C PRO A 35 21.11 14.78 -1.64
N THR A 36 22.11 15.24 -0.89
CA THR A 36 23.53 14.99 -1.14
C THR A 36 23.90 13.54 -0.83
N GLU A 37 25.04 13.07 -1.33
CA GLU A 37 25.56 11.74 -1.01
C GLU A 37 25.69 11.50 0.50
N GLN A 38 26.12 12.52 1.25
CA GLN A 38 26.25 12.42 2.70
C GLN A 38 24.88 12.27 3.38
N GLU A 39 23.89 13.07 2.97
CA GLU A 39 22.52 12.96 3.50
C GLU A 39 21.88 11.62 3.16
N VAL A 40 22.13 11.08 1.96
CA VAL A 40 21.68 9.74 1.58
C VAL A 40 22.27 8.68 2.52
N LYS A 41 23.59 8.72 2.76
CA LYS A 41 24.26 7.76 3.65
C LYS A 41 23.83 7.90 5.10
N THR A 42 23.56 9.12 5.56
CA THR A 42 23.22 9.39 6.97
C THR A 42 21.75 9.11 7.28
N TRP A 43 20.82 9.47 6.39
CA TRP A 43 19.39 9.46 6.69
C TRP A 43 18.59 8.47 5.85
N TYR A 44 18.78 8.49 4.52
CA TYR A 44 17.97 7.69 3.61
C TYR A 44 18.29 6.19 3.70
N ALA A 45 19.57 5.83 3.56
CA ALA A 45 19.98 4.43 3.50
C ALA A 45 19.66 3.67 4.82
N PRO A 46 19.95 4.19 6.03
CA PRO A 46 19.62 3.49 7.27
C PRO A 46 18.11 3.34 7.48
N LEU A 47 17.32 4.36 7.13
CA LEU A 47 15.87 4.28 7.28
C LEU A 47 15.24 3.38 6.22
N ALA A 48 15.69 3.42 4.97
CA ALA A 48 15.26 2.47 3.94
C ALA A 48 15.60 1.03 4.36
N GLN A 49 16.81 0.80 4.90
CA GLN A 49 17.21 -0.49 5.44
C GLN A 49 16.32 -0.91 6.62
N LYS A 50 16.05 -0.02 7.57
CA LYS A 50 15.13 -0.25 8.68
C LYS A 50 13.72 -0.58 8.18
N MET A 51 13.19 0.17 7.21
CA MET A 51 11.88 -0.09 6.61
C MET A 51 11.84 -1.46 5.92
N LEU A 52 12.89 -1.85 5.19
CA LEU A 52 12.98 -3.17 4.55
C LEU A 52 13.04 -4.31 5.58
N MET A 53 13.70 -4.09 6.72
CA MET A 53 13.81 -5.06 7.81
C MET A 53 12.50 -5.17 8.62
N GLU A 54 11.91 -4.04 9.00
CA GLU A 54 10.67 -3.99 9.80
C GLU A 54 9.44 -4.38 8.98
N PHE A 55 9.44 -4.08 7.68
CA PHE A 55 8.34 -4.36 6.77
C PHE A 55 8.82 -5.22 5.61
N SER A 56 9.41 -6.37 5.94
CA SER A 56 9.69 -7.38 4.93
C SER A 56 8.42 -7.63 4.11
N ALA A 57 8.59 -7.74 2.79
CA ALA A 57 7.47 -8.04 1.91
C ALA A 57 6.81 -9.33 2.42
N LYS A 58 5.57 -9.23 2.91
CA LYS A 58 4.82 -10.43 3.31
C LYS A 58 4.77 -11.34 2.09
N GLU A 59 5.36 -12.53 2.20
CA GLU A 59 5.33 -13.53 1.13
C GLU A 59 3.89 -13.87 0.72
N GLU A 60 2.98 -13.80 1.69
CA GLU A 60 1.55 -14.05 1.48
C GLU A 60 0.71 -12.96 2.14
N ARG A 61 -0.28 -12.45 1.41
CA ARG A 61 -1.23 -11.44 1.90
C ARG A 61 -2.64 -12.00 1.88
N TYR A 62 -3.37 -11.77 2.97
CA TYR A 62 -4.73 -12.28 3.16
C TYR A 62 -5.69 -11.14 3.37
N PHE A 63 -6.90 -11.29 2.84
CA PHE A 63 -7.94 -10.27 2.86
C PHE A 63 -9.27 -10.85 3.29
N GLN A 64 -10.00 -10.11 4.11
CA GLN A 64 -11.39 -10.39 4.42
C GLN A 64 -12.29 -9.37 3.73
N HIS A 65 -13.23 -9.86 2.92
CA HIS A 65 -14.29 -9.02 2.36
C HIS A 65 -15.23 -8.57 3.49
N PHE A 66 -15.83 -7.38 3.37
CA PHE A 66 -16.76 -6.86 4.39
C PHE A 66 -17.97 -7.78 4.67
N LYS A 67 -18.26 -8.74 3.77
CA LYS A 67 -19.28 -9.80 3.96
C LYS A 67 -18.78 -11.05 4.67
N GLY A 68 -17.53 -11.07 5.15
CA GLY A 68 -16.93 -12.15 5.93
C GLY A 68 -16.03 -13.12 5.16
N GLY A 69 -16.20 -13.26 3.84
CA GLY A 69 -15.39 -14.17 3.02
C GLY A 69 -13.88 -13.86 3.07
N LYS A 70 -13.04 -14.89 3.20
CA LYS A 70 -11.58 -14.79 3.28
C LYS A 70 -10.93 -15.16 1.96
N TYR A 71 -9.87 -14.45 1.61
CA TYR A 71 -9.20 -14.55 0.32
C TYR A 71 -7.69 -14.42 0.48
N LYS A 72 -6.94 -15.09 -0.40
CA LYS A 72 -5.50 -14.90 -0.58
C LYS A 72 -5.27 -13.98 -1.77
N PHE A 73 -4.48 -12.93 -1.60
CA PHE A 73 -4.01 -12.11 -2.70
C PHE A 73 -2.92 -12.87 -3.47
N ILE A 74 -3.08 -12.97 -4.79
CA ILE A 74 -2.15 -13.72 -5.64
C ILE A 74 -1.22 -12.73 -6.35
N HIS A 75 -1.78 -11.80 -7.12
CA HIS A 75 -0.98 -10.81 -7.83
C HIS A 75 -1.80 -9.59 -8.29
N SER A 76 -1.12 -8.50 -8.63
CA SER A 76 -1.70 -7.43 -9.46
C SER A 76 -1.36 -7.73 -10.92
N ALA A 77 -2.31 -7.46 -11.82
CA ALA A 77 -2.16 -7.65 -13.25
C ALA A 77 -2.69 -6.43 -14.01
N PHE A 78 -2.38 -6.34 -15.29
CA PHE A 78 -3.05 -5.41 -16.21
C PHE A 78 -4.00 -6.20 -17.09
N ASP A 79 -5.22 -5.71 -17.23
CA ASP A 79 -6.15 -6.19 -18.24
C ASP A 79 -5.59 -5.82 -19.62
N SER A 80 -5.41 -6.79 -20.51
CA SER A 80 -4.74 -6.53 -21.80
C SER A 80 -5.58 -5.67 -22.75
N GLU A 81 -6.90 -5.62 -22.54
CA GLU A 81 -7.84 -5.01 -23.48
C GLU A 81 -8.09 -3.54 -23.10
N THR A 82 -8.13 -3.28 -21.80
CA THR A 82 -8.43 -1.95 -21.23
C THR A 82 -7.20 -1.29 -20.60
N GLN A 83 -6.12 -2.05 -20.36
CA GLN A 83 -4.95 -1.62 -19.57
C GLN A 83 -5.28 -1.24 -18.11
N GLU A 84 -6.46 -1.59 -17.62
CA GLU A 84 -6.85 -1.34 -16.23
C GLU A 84 -6.05 -2.22 -15.27
N ARG A 85 -5.70 -1.68 -14.10
CA ARG A 85 -5.05 -2.45 -13.03
C ARG A 85 -6.05 -3.36 -12.36
N MET A 86 -5.71 -4.64 -12.28
CA MET A 86 -6.54 -5.70 -11.74
C MET A 86 -5.83 -6.40 -10.57
N VAL A 87 -6.63 -6.96 -9.66
CA VAL A 87 -6.17 -7.84 -8.59
C VAL A 87 -6.66 -9.25 -8.88
N VAL A 88 -5.73 -10.21 -8.90
CA VAL A 88 -5.98 -11.65 -8.94
C VAL A 88 -5.94 -12.17 -7.51
N TYR A 89 -7.01 -12.84 -7.08
CA TYR A 89 -7.14 -13.33 -5.71
C TYR A 89 -7.92 -14.66 -5.65
N GLN A 90 -7.62 -15.48 -4.65
CA GLN A 90 -8.21 -16.81 -4.49
C GLN A 90 -9.15 -16.84 -3.29
N ALA A 91 -10.35 -17.41 -3.45
CA ALA A 91 -11.22 -17.70 -2.31
C ALA A 91 -10.60 -18.79 -1.42
N LEU A 92 -10.70 -18.62 -0.11
CA LEU A 92 -10.21 -19.61 0.87
C LEU A 92 -11.35 -20.45 1.46
N TYR A 93 -12.41 -20.61 0.68
CA TYR A 93 -13.63 -21.34 1.03
C TYR A 93 -14.25 -21.94 -0.24
N GLY A 94 -15.16 -22.89 -0.06
CA GLY A 94 -15.80 -23.60 -1.17
C GLY A 94 -14.76 -24.25 -2.09
N ASP A 95 -14.96 -24.13 -3.41
CA ASP A 95 -14.08 -24.71 -4.44
C ASP A 95 -12.75 -23.95 -4.61
N GLN A 96 -12.46 -22.98 -3.74
CA GLN A 96 -11.23 -22.18 -3.76
C GLN A 96 -10.91 -21.52 -5.11
N ALA A 97 -11.95 -21.05 -5.79
CA ALA A 97 -11.85 -20.43 -7.11
C ALA A 97 -11.00 -19.15 -7.11
N TYR A 98 -10.37 -18.88 -8.26
CA TYR A 98 -9.66 -17.64 -8.55
C TYR A 98 -10.60 -16.60 -9.14
N TRP A 99 -10.39 -15.35 -8.74
CA TRP A 99 -11.18 -14.19 -9.14
C TRP A 99 -10.26 -13.07 -9.60
N VAL A 100 -10.80 -12.23 -10.49
CA VAL A 100 -10.15 -11.01 -10.97
C VAL A 100 -11.08 -9.83 -10.74
N ARG A 101 -10.55 -8.71 -10.27
CA ARG A 101 -11.32 -7.49 -10.01
C ARG A 101 -10.48 -6.23 -10.25
N PRO A 102 -11.05 -5.10 -10.71
CA PRO A 102 -10.33 -3.84 -10.76
C PRO A 102 -9.71 -3.49 -9.41
N GLU A 103 -8.46 -3.03 -9.44
CA GLU A 103 -7.66 -2.78 -8.25
C GLU A 103 -8.31 -1.69 -7.37
N ASP A 104 -8.77 -0.61 -7.99
CA ASP A 104 -9.47 0.49 -7.31
C ASP A 104 -10.76 0.02 -6.63
N MET A 105 -11.42 -1.00 -7.18
CA MET A 105 -12.58 -1.60 -6.53
C MET A 105 -12.19 -2.53 -5.38
N PHE A 106 -11.09 -3.27 -5.51
CA PHE A 106 -10.60 -4.19 -4.49
C PHE A 106 -10.13 -3.44 -3.24
N PHE A 107 -9.27 -2.43 -3.42
CA PHE A 107 -8.80 -1.57 -2.32
C PHE A 107 -9.75 -0.41 -1.99
N GLY A 108 -10.85 -0.30 -2.73
CA GLY A 108 -11.87 0.72 -2.53
C GLY A 108 -12.71 0.54 -1.27
N LYS A 109 -13.56 1.54 -1.00
CA LYS A 109 -14.49 1.56 0.13
C LYS A 109 -15.92 1.25 -0.31
N VAL A 110 -16.76 0.82 0.63
CA VAL A 110 -18.20 0.58 0.46
C VAL A 110 -18.96 1.28 1.59
N THR A 111 -20.02 1.98 1.23
CA THR A 111 -20.96 2.57 2.19
C THR A 111 -22.21 1.69 2.32
N ARG A 112 -22.55 1.29 3.55
CA ARG A 112 -23.80 0.60 3.90
C ARG A 112 -24.31 1.13 5.23
N ASP A 113 -25.62 1.37 5.29
CA ASP A 113 -26.32 1.80 6.51
C ASP A 113 -25.67 3.03 7.17
N GLY A 114 -25.24 3.99 6.34
CA GLY A 114 -24.57 5.22 6.78
C GLY A 114 -23.12 5.05 7.24
N ARG A 115 -22.55 3.84 7.18
CA ARG A 115 -21.18 3.55 7.57
C ARG A 115 -20.32 3.17 6.37
N THR A 116 -19.07 3.63 6.36
CA THR A 116 -18.11 3.38 5.26
C THR A 116 -16.99 2.47 5.75
N PHE A 117 -16.72 1.42 4.99
CA PHE A 117 -15.72 0.40 5.31
C PHE A 117 -14.84 0.11 4.08
N ASN A 118 -13.64 -0.42 4.30
CA ASN A 118 -12.87 -1.01 3.21
C ASN A 118 -13.64 -2.22 2.65
N ARG A 119 -13.66 -2.37 1.33
CA ARG A 119 -14.31 -3.53 0.71
C ARG A 119 -13.63 -4.82 1.11
N PHE A 120 -12.29 -4.80 1.11
CA PHE A 120 -11.42 -5.85 1.59
C PHE A 120 -10.46 -5.26 2.63
N THR A 121 -10.38 -5.89 3.79
CA THR A 121 -9.45 -5.53 4.86
C THR A 121 -8.34 -6.56 4.89
N GLU A 122 -7.07 -6.12 4.86
CA GLU A 122 -5.92 -7.01 5.02
C GLU A 122 -5.90 -7.58 6.44
N ILE A 123 -5.64 -8.88 6.55
CA ILE A 123 -5.62 -9.63 7.81
C ILE A 123 -4.35 -10.48 7.88
N ASP A 124 -3.95 -10.88 9.08
CA ASP A 124 -2.89 -11.87 9.26
C ASP A 124 -3.36 -13.27 8.87
N LYS A 125 -2.38 -14.15 8.62
CA LYS A 125 -2.64 -15.57 8.36
C LYS A 125 -3.34 -16.16 9.59
N PHE A 126 -4.49 -16.76 9.37
CA PHE A 126 -5.34 -17.37 10.41
C PHE A 126 -4.66 -18.59 11.03
#